data_AF-A0A939AUR8-F1
#
_entry.id   AF-A0A939AUR8-F1
#
_cell.length_a   1.000
_cell.length_b   1.000
_cell.length_c   1.000
_cell.angle_alpha   90.00
_cell.angle_beta   90.00
_cell.angle_gamma   90.00
#
_symmetry.space_group_name_H-M   'P 1'
#
loop_
_entity.id
_entity.type
_entity.pdbx_description
1 polymer ?
#
loop_
_entity_poly.entity_id
_entity_poly.type
_entity_poly.pdbx_seq_one_letter_code
_entity_poly.pdbx_strand_id
1 'polypeptide(L)'
;MNVVRHLAALRDKKITFDNECTADMMDQIGRIFKIENGFVPEGFLGLKDSYPLFLTGKAAVRQDTGRIFTQFEKDVKALAEGAYADPSAVTKDQAKAATVFEIGTFAFPSIEGKCVQGKARANELPSGYLAIPKKDRKQNDLEVDFVMFWISPQGMKIYLDNRLDPKNLQGGIQGPTIIKRVTLPEKWQKILGSQPFIGNYEKPGAPADKVARGFWFYEPTKREWAIMVQDFFAGKLSAKDFAMKYQKLLEDHWDGLLKYLNFTAEDIKHPEKQPPGWVAGGPY
;
A
#
# COMPACT_ATOMS: atom_id res chain seq x y z
N MET A 1 -10.24 12.76 -9.06
CA MET A 1 -9.35 13.84 -9.57
C MET A 1 -9.53 13.93 -11.07
N ASN A 2 -9.50 15.11 -11.70
CA ASN A 2 -9.49 15.19 -13.16
C ASN A 2 -8.07 14.86 -13.66
N VAL A 3 -7.89 13.64 -14.19
CA VAL A 3 -6.58 13.12 -14.62
C VAL A 3 -6.01 13.95 -15.77
N VAL A 4 -6.86 14.43 -16.68
CA VAL A 4 -6.46 15.23 -17.84
C VAL A 4 -5.89 16.58 -17.40
N ARG A 5 -6.49 17.25 -16.41
CA ARG A 5 -5.93 18.49 -15.81
C ARG A 5 -4.54 18.25 -15.22
N HIS A 6 -4.34 17.10 -14.58
CA HIS A 6 -3.05 16.75 -13.99
C HIS A 6 -2.00 16.50 -15.08
N LEU A 7 -2.34 15.73 -16.13
CA LEU A 7 -1.46 15.55 -17.29
C LEU A 7 -1.14 16.89 -17.97
N ALA A 8 -2.11 17.78 -18.14
CA ALA A 8 -1.86 19.11 -18.69
C ALA A 8 -0.89 19.92 -17.83
N ALA A 9 -1.04 19.88 -16.50
CA ALA A 9 -0.11 20.55 -15.59
C ALA A 9 1.32 19.99 -15.65
N LEU A 10 1.47 18.69 -15.88
CA LEU A 10 2.78 18.04 -16.05
C LEU A 10 3.41 18.41 -17.40
N ARG A 11 2.64 18.32 -18.50
CA ARG A 11 3.07 18.73 -19.84
C ARG A 11 3.52 20.19 -19.86
N ASP A 12 2.74 21.06 -19.24
CA ASP A 12 2.98 22.50 -19.20
C ASP A 12 4.03 22.89 -18.14
N LYS A 13 4.68 21.92 -17.49
CA LYS A 13 5.69 22.12 -16.43
C LYS A 13 5.21 22.99 -15.26
N LYS A 14 3.90 23.02 -15.00
CA LYS A 14 3.31 23.62 -13.79
C LYS A 14 3.53 22.75 -12.56
N ILE A 15 3.67 21.45 -12.79
CA ILE A 15 4.17 20.47 -11.83
C ILE A 15 5.41 19.87 -12.46
N THR A 16 6.54 19.90 -11.76
CA THR A 16 7.74 19.16 -12.12
C THR A 16 8.24 18.41 -10.89
N PHE A 17 9.15 17.45 -11.10
CA PHE A 17 9.74 16.67 -10.04
C PHE A 17 11.24 16.95 -9.85
N ASP A 18 11.89 17.59 -10.81
CA ASP A 18 13.30 18.02 -10.80
C ASP A 18 13.53 19.29 -9.97
N ASN A 19 12.95 19.34 -8.77
CA ASN A 19 13.00 20.51 -7.90
C ASN A 19 13.53 20.17 -6.50
N GLU A 20 13.85 21.22 -5.74
CA GLU A 20 14.37 21.10 -4.38
C GLU A 20 13.42 20.41 -3.41
N CYS A 21 12.11 20.47 -3.63
CA CYS A 21 11.13 19.87 -2.73
C CYS A 21 11.00 18.36 -2.92
N THR A 22 11.13 17.84 -4.14
CA THR A 22 11.26 16.40 -4.37
C THR A 22 12.55 15.87 -3.75
N ALA A 23 13.66 16.59 -3.90
CA ALA A 23 14.93 16.21 -3.29
C ALA A 23 14.85 16.23 -1.75
N ASP A 24 14.32 17.30 -1.14
CA ASP A 24 14.13 17.41 0.31
C ASP A 24 13.25 16.27 0.85
N MET A 25 12.13 15.97 0.17
CA MET A 25 11.28 14.83 0.52
C MET A 25 12.06 13.52 0.54
N MET A 26 12.86 13.25 -0.49
CA MET A 26 13.66 12.02 -0.54
C MET A 26 14.75 12.00 0.54
N ASP A 27 15.44 13.11 0.79
CA ASP A 27 16.42 13.20 1.88
C ASP A 27 15.80 12.93 3.25
N GLN A 28 14.61 13.50 3.53
CA GLN A 28 13.89 13.28 4.79
C GLN A 28 13.50 11.80 4.96
N ILE A 29 12.99 11.16 3.90
CA ILE A 29 12.69 9.71 3.91
C ILE A 29 13.99 8.90 4.09
N GLY A 30 15.07 9.32 3.43
CA GLY A 30 16.36 8.65 3.47
C GLY A 30 17.00 8.59 4.85
N ARG A 31 16.73 9.56 5.74
CA ARG A 31 17.23 9.58 7.13
C ARG A 31 16.93 8.29 7.89
N ILE A 32 15.77 7.68 7.62
CA ILE A 32 15.36 6.43 8.26
C ILE A 32 15.69 5.24 7.35
N PHE A 33 15.34 5.32 6.07
CA PHE A 33 15.28 4.13 5.22
C PHE A 33 16.52 3.84 4.39
N LYS A 34 17.52 4.73 4.37
CA LYS A 34 18.82 4.37 3.80
C LYS A 34 19.53 3.36 4.69
N ILE A 35 20.03 2.29 4.09
CA ILE A 35 20.68 1.19 4.80
C ILE A 35 21.90 1.69 5.60
N GLU A 36 22.64 2.67 5.07
CA GLU A 36 23.80 3.26 5.72
C GLU A 36 23.51 3.90 7.08
N ASN A 37 22.25 4.29 7.33
CA ASN A 37 21.84 4.89 8.60
C ASN A 37 21.54 3.84 9.69
N GLY A 38 21.49 2.55 9.35
CA GLY A 38 21.40 1.46 10.32
C GLY A 38 20.02 1.25 10.98
N PHE A 39 18.99 2.02 10.61
CA PHE A 39 17.63 1.85 11.16
C PHE A 39 16.82 0.76 10.45
N VAL A 40 17.25 0.32 9.27
CA VAL A 40 16.63 -0.77 8.52
C VAL A 40 17.64 -1.87 8.20
N PRO A 41 17.23 -3.15 8.27
CA PRO A 41 18.12 -4.27 7.95
C PRO A 41 18.39 -4.35 6.44
N GLU A 42 19.49 -5.02 6.09
CA GLU A 42 19.74 -5.44 4.71
C GLU A 42 18.56 -6.32 4.22
N GLY A 43 17.99 -6.00 3.06
CA GLY A 43 16.82 -6.69 2.50
C GLY A 43 15.46 -6.10 2.90
N PHE A 44 15.41 -5.03 3.69
CA PHE A 44 14.18 -4.28 4.00
C PHE A 44 13.36 -3.86 2.75
N LEU A 45 14.02 -3.73 1.61
CA LEU A 45 13.46 -3.32 0.32
C LEU A 45 12.50 -4.35 -0.33
N GLY A 46 11.95 -5.28 0.43
CA GLY A 46 10.91 -6.22 -0.02
C GLY A 46 11.43 -7.41 -0.81
N LEU A 47 12.75 -7.66 -0.80
CA LEU A 47 13.36 -8.85 -1.41
C LEU A 47 13.31 -10.08 -0.48
N LYS A 48 13.10 -9.86 0.83
CA LYS A 48 12.99 -10.90 1.87
C LYS A 48 11.93 -10.49 2.90
N ASP A 49 11.28 -11.46 3.54
CA ASP A 49 10.34 -11.15 4.63
C ASP A 49 11.10 -10.70 5.89
N SER A 50 10.93 -9.43 6.27
CA SER A 50 11.52 -8.86 7.49
C SER A 50 10.62 -9.03 8.73
N TYR A 51 9.40 -9.55 8.58
CA TYR A 51 8.46 -9.70 9.70
C TYR A 51 8.98 -10.56 10.85
N PRO A 52 9.72 -11.66 10.62
CA PRO A 52 10.29 -12.45 11.72
C PRO A 52 11.18 -11.64 12.68
N LEU A 53 11.82 -10.57 12.22
CA LEU A 53 12.58 -9.66 13.12
C LEU A 53 11.65 -9.00 14.15
N PHE A 54 10.48 -8.54 13.74
CA PHE A 54 9.48 -7.99 14.66
C PHE A 54 8.89 -9.08 15.57
N LEU A 55 8.53 -10.25 15.03
CA LEU A 55 7.97 -11.37 15.80
C LEU A 55 8.90 -11.89 16.91
N THR A 56 10.21 -11.67 16.76
CA THR A 56 11.26 -12.03 17.74
C THR A 56 11.72 -10.85 18.61
N GLY A 57 11.07 -9.68 18.52
CA GLY A 57 11.42 -8.49 19.30
C GLY A 57 12.72 -7.79 18.86
N LYS A 58 13.27 -8.13 17.70
CA LYS A 58 14.49 -7.52 17.13
C LYS A 58 14.23 -6.26 16.32
N ALA A 59 13.00 -6.06 15.86
CA ALA A 59 12.55 -4.80 15.27
C ALA A 59 11.56 -4.13 16.22
N ALA A 60 11.81 -2.87 16.58
CA ALA A 60 10.94 -2.12 17.48
C ALA A 60 9.67 -1.60 16.79
N VAL A 61 9.72 -1.37 15.47
CA VAL A 61 8.64 -0.81 14.67
C VAL A 61 8.46 -1.60 13.40
N ARG A 62 7.22 -1.80 12.98
CA ARG A 62 6.83 -2.32 11.68
C ARG A 62 5.65 -1.53 11.14
N GLN A 63 5.66 -1.24 9.84
CA GLN A 63 4.47 -0.82 9.12
C GLN A 63 3.66 -2.07 8.73
N ASP A 64 2.39 -2.09 9.12
CA ASP A 64 1.47 -3.16 8.74
C ASP A 64 0.06 -2.61 8.50
N THR A 65 -0.83 -3.47 8.04
CA THR A 65 -2.26 -3.22 7.94
C THR A 65 -2.96 -3.61 9.24
N GLY A 66 -4.26 -3.32 9.36
CA GLY A 66 -5.05 -3.79 10.52
C GLY A 66 -5.08 -5.31 10.71
N ARG A 67 -4.57 -6.10 9.75
CA ARG A 67 -4.37 -7.54 9.90
C ARG A 67 -3.55 -7.90 11.14
N ILE A 68 -2.53 -7.10 11.47
CA ILE A 68 -1.58 -7.39 12.56
C ILE A 68 -2.29 -7.65 13.89
N PHE A 69 -3.38 -6.93 14.19
CA PHE A 69 -4.12 -7.10 15.44
C PHE A 69 -4.69 -8.51 15.62
N THR A 70 -5.11 -9.14 14.53
CA THR A 70 -5.74 -10.47 14.56
C THR A 70 -4.78 -11.62 14.31
N GLN A 71 -3.59 -11.29 13.80
CA GLN A 71 -2.64 -12.26 13.26
C GLN A 71 -1.36 -12.36 14.10
N PHE A 72 -0.94 -11.29 14.79
CA PHE A 72 0.33 -11.22 15.50
C PHE A 72 0.59 -12.41 16.44
N GLU A 73 -0.36 -12.71 17.34
CA GLU A 73 -0.22 -13.85 18.26
C GLU A 73 -0.09 -15.19 17.51
N LYS A 74 -0.81 -15.34 16.40
CA LYS A 74 -0.78 -16.54 15.56
C LYS A 74 0.54 -16.67 14.81
N ASP A 75 1.10 -15.57 14.35
CA ASP A 75 2.36 -15.55 13.59
C ASP A 75 3.57 -15.80 14.50
N VAL A 76 3.57 -15.26 15.72
CA VAL A 76 4.55 -15.64 16.74
C VAL A 76 4.51 -17.14 17.00
N LYS A 77 3.31 -17.71 17.17
CA LYS A 77 3.13 -19.15 17.38
C LYS A 77 3.58 -19.97 16.17
N ALA A 78 3.18 -19.58 14.96
CA ALA A 78 3.58 -20.26 13.73
C ALA A 78 5.11 -20.21 13.54
N LEU A 79 5.76 -19.11 13.92
CA LEU A 79 7.21 -18.98 13.88
C LEU A 79 7.89 -19.92 14.87
N ALA A 80 7.41 -19.97 16.12
CA ALA A 80 7.95 -20.84 17.17
C ALA A 80 7.75 -22.33 16.86
N GLU A 81 6.64 -22.69 16.22
CA GLU A 81 6.30 -24.07 15.81
C GLU A 81 6.97 -24.49 14.49
N GLY A 82 7.66 -23.57 13.80
CA GLY A 82 8.28 -23.84 12.50
C GLY A 82 7.28 -23.97 11.35
N ALA A 83 6.05 -23.47 11.52
CA ALA A 83 4.98 -23.44 10.51
C ALA A 83 4.91 -22.12 9.72
N TYR A 84 5.73 -21.12 10.07
CA TYR A 84 5.81 -19.84 9.35
C TYR A 84 6.48 -20.00 7.98
N ALA A 85 5.94 -19.34 6.96
CA ALA A 85 6.29 -19.59 5.55
C ALA A 85 7.74 -19.23 5.18
N ASP A 86 8.25 -18.09 5.65
CA ASP A 86 9.63 -17.65 5.41
C ASP A 86 10.27 -17.09 6.70
N PRO A 87 10.94 -17.93 7.50
CA PRO A 87 11.62 -17.49 8.71
C PRO A 87 13.04 -16.98 8.45
N SER A 88 13.46 -16.77 7.19
CA SER A 88 14.87 -16.57 6.82
C SER A 88 15.55 -15.34 7.44
N ALA A 89 14.77 -14.38 7.94
CA ALA A 89 15.30 -13.20 8.63
C ALA A 89 15.79 -13.48 10.08
N VAL A 90 15.55 -14.67 10.63
CA VAL A 90 15.98 -15.05 11.99
C VAL A 90 16.61 -16.45 12.00
N THR A 91 17.41 -16.76 13.03
CA THR A 91 17.94 -18.12 13.20
C THR A 91 16.85 -19.06 13.71
N LYS A 92 17.05 -20.38 13.55
CA LYS A 92 16.12 -21.40 14.07
C LYS A 92 15.91 -21.28 15.59
N ASP A 93 16.96 -20.98 16.33
CA ASP A 93 16.88 -20.82 17.79
C ASP A 93 16.10 -19.55 18.17
N GLN A 94 16.25 -18.47 17.42
CA GLN A 94 15.48 -17.24 17.61
C GLN A 94 14.01 -17.45 17.28
N ALA A 95 13.70 -18.18 16.20
CA ALA A 95 12.33 -18.54 15.85
C ALA A 95 11.66 -19.35 16.98
N LYS A 96 12.32 -20.40 17.48
CA LYS A 96 11.82 -21.23 18.60
C LYS A 96 11.64 -20.45 19.91
N ALA A 97 12.45 -19.43 20.14
CA ALA A 97 12.39 -18.57 21.32
C ALA A 97 11.35 -17.43 21.19
N ALA A 98 10.64 -17.31 20.06
CA ALA A 98 9.65 -16.26 19.86
C ALA A 98 8.49 -16.42 20.86
N THR A 99 8.19 -15.33 21.57
CA THR A 99 7.10 -15.26 22.55
C THR A 99 6.25 -14.03 22.28
N VAL A 100 4.95 -14.12 22.62
CA VAL A 100 4.02 -13.01 22.43
C VAL A 100 4.40 -11.88 23.37
N PHE A 101 4.47 -10.66 22.83
CA PHE A 101 4.73 -9.43 23.58
C PHE A 101 3.63 -8.39 23.31
N GLU A 102 3.58 -7.33 24.12
CA GLU A 102 2.59 -6.27 23.95
C GLU A 102 2.95 -5.39 22.74
N ILE A 103 1.96 -5.14 21.87
CA ILE A 103 2.10 -4.21 20.74
C ILE A 103 1.25 -2.97 20.94
N GLY A 104 1.85 -1.82 20.66
CA GLY A 104 1.17 -0.53 20.56
C GLY A 104 1.09 -0.07 19.10
N THR A 105 0.35 1.01 18.88
CA THR A 105 0.20 1.64 17.57
C THR A 105 0.33 3.14 17.68
N PHE A 106 0.90 3.75 16.67
CA PHE A 106 1.02 5.20 16.57
C PHE A 106 0.79 5.65 15.13
N ALA A 107 0.33 6.89 14.97
CA ALA A 107 0.19 7.51 13.67
C ALA A 107 1.55 7.63 12.96
N PHE A 108 1.57 7.56 11.62
CA PHE A 108 2.79 7.86 10.88
C PHE A 108 3.35 9.23 11.27
N PRO A 109 4.66 9.33 11.56
CA PRO A 109 5.27 10.61 11.88
C PRO A 109 5.17 11.54 10.67
N SER A 110 4.94 12.82 10.93
CA SER A 110 4.97 13.84 9.86
C SER A 110 6.40 14.23 9.56
N ILE A 111 6.73 14.34 8.27
CA ILE A 111 7.95 15.02 7.84
C ILE A 111 7.73 16.53 8.08
N GLU A 112 8.78 17.24 8.48
CA GLU A 112 8.77 18.69 8.66
C GLU A 112 9.77 19.33 7.68
N GLY A 113 9.47 20.54 7.21
CA GLY A 113 10.36 21.27 6.31
C GLY A 113 9.62 22.31 5.47
N LYS A 114 10.39 23.19 4.81
CA LYS A 114 9.84 24.26 3.96
C LYS A 114 8.98 23.76 2.80
N CYS A 115 9.21 22.52 2.36
CA CYS A 115 8.51 21.88 1.25
C CYS A 115 7.27 21.09 1.68
N VAL A 116 7.03 20.96 2.99
CA VAL A 116 5.90 20.20 3.53
C VAL A 116 4.66 21.06 3.60
N GLN A 117 3.57 20.61 2.97
CA GLN A 117 2.29 21.34 2.90
C GLN A 117 1.20 20.77 3.82
N GLY A 118 1.49 19.70 4.56
CA GLY A 118 0.50 19.07 5.44
C GLY A 118 1.09 17.97 6.31
N LYS A 119 0.27 17.48 7.25
CA LYS A 119 0.61 16.34 8.11
C LYS A 119 0.57 15.02 7.35
N ALA A 120 1.27 14.02 7.87
CA ALA A 120 1.18 12.65 7.39
C ALA A 120 -0.27 12.17 7.35
N ARG A 121 -0.56 11.34 6.34
CA ARG A 121 -1.84 10.67 6.11
C ARG A 121 -1.57 9.20 5.82
N ALA A 122 -2.47 8.32 6.21
CA ALA A 122 -2.35 6.88 6.01
C ALA A 122 -3.18 6.42 4.79
N ASN A 123 -3.04 5.16 4.39
CA ASN A 123 -4.02 4.53 3.49
C ASN A 123 -5.19 4.01 4.34
N GLU A 124 -6.25 4.81 4.41
CA GLU A 124 -7.44 4.51 5.21
C GLU A 124 -8.64 4.28 4.28
N LEU A 125 -8.46 3.37 3.31
CA LEU A 125 -9.50 2.97 2.36
C LEU A 125 -10.17 1.65 2.78
N PRO A 126 -11.46 1.46 2.45
CA PRO A 126 -12.03 0.12 2.38
C PRO A 126 -11.19 -0.74 1.44
N SER A 127 -10.75 -1.91 1.91
CA SER A 127 -9.99 -2.86 1.10
C SER A 127 -10.85 -4.07 0.72
N GLY A 128 -10.60 -4.58 -0.50
CA GLY A 128 -11.32 -5.72 -1.08
C GLY A 128 -12.16 -5.33 -2.31
N TYR A 129 -12.30 -6.27 -3.22
CA TYR A 129 -13.16 -6.16 -4.40
C TYR A 129 -13.96 -7.45 -4.57
N LEU A 130 -15.15 -7.33 -5.15
CA LEU A 130 -15.96 -8.46 -5.60
C LEU A 130 -15.99 -8.40 -7.13
N ALA A 131 -15.56 -9.49 -7.76
CA ALA A 131 -15.56 -9.61 -9.21
C ALA A 131 -16.38 -10.85 -9.60
N ILE A 132 -17.25 -10.68 -10.59
CA ILE A 132 -18.05 -11.77 -11.18
C ILE A 132 -17.48 -12.01 -12.58
N PRO A 133 -16.87 -13.17 -12.85
CA PRO A 133 -16.41 -13.51 -14.19
C PRO A 133 -17.55 -13.43 -15.20
N LYS A 134 -17.30 -12.88 -16.39
CA LYS A 134 -18.31 -12.89 -17.45
C LYS A 134 -18.49 -14.32 -17.99
N LYS A 135 -19.59 -14.98 -17.63
CA LYS A 135 -20.01 -16.29 -18.16
C LYS A 135 -21.38 -16.19 -18.84
N ASP A 136 -21.96 -17.34 -19.18
CA ASP A 136 -23.35 -17.39 -19.63
C ASP A 136 -24.30 -16.99 -18.50
N ARG A 137 -25.57 -16.72 -18.86
CA ARG A 137 -26.57 -16.24 -17.89
C ARG A 137 -26.78 -17.20 -16.72
N LYS A 138 -26.86 -18.51 -16.99
CA LYS A 138 -27.14 -19.51 -15.95
C LYS A 138 -26.02 -19.52 -14.91
N GLN A 139 -24.78 -19.44 -15.36
CA GLN A 139 -23.63 -19.38 -14.47
C GLN A 139 -23.54 -18.04 -13.72
N ASN A 140 -23.76 -16.92 -14.40
CA ASN A 140 -23.73 -15.60 -13.76
C ASN A 140 -24.83 -15.47 -12.68
N ASP A 141 -26.02 -16.03 -12.92
CA ASP A 141 -27.11 -16.02 -11.92
C ASP A 141 -26.67 -16.73 -10.62
N LEU A 142 -26.00 -17.89 -10.74
CA LEU A 142 -25.42 -18.61 -9.58
C LEU A 142 -24.31 -17.82 -8.87
N GLU A 143 -23.45 -17.14 -9.62
CA GLU A 143 -22.36 -16.32 -9.07
C GLU A 143 -22.91 -15.11 -8.32
N VAL A 144 -23.95 -14.46 -8.85
CA VAL A 144 -24.66 -13.37 -8.18
C VAL A 144 -25.32 -13.86 -6.88
N ASP A 145 -26.01 -15.00 -6.93
CA ASP A 145 -26.63 -15.59 -5.73
C ASP A 145 -25.59 -15.88 -4.64
N PHE A 146 -24.45 -16.44 -5.01
CA PHE A 146 -23.35 -16.68 -4.08
C PHE A 146 -22.79 -15.38 -3.50
N VAL A 147 -22.57 -14.34 -4.32
CA VAL A 147 -22.08 -13.04 -3.84
C VAL A 147 -23.09 -12.42 -2.88
N MET A 148 -24.39 -12.50 -3.17
CA MET A 148 -25.46 -12.01 -2.29
C MET A 148 -25.48 -12.75 -0.95
N PHE A 149 -25.28 -14.06 -0.96
CA PHE A 149 -25.09 -14.83 0.27
C PHE A 149 -23.82 -14.41 1.03
N TRP A 150 -22.69 -14.27 0.34
CA TRP A 150 -21.41 -13.92 0.95
C TRP A 150 -21.45 -12.56 1.65
N ILE A 151 -22.09 -11.56 1.04
CA ILE A 151 -22.25 -10.22 1.61
C ILE A 151 -23.46 -10.11 2.55
N SER A 152 -24.17 -11.20 2.83
CA SER A 152 -25.23 -11.23 3.83
C SER A 152 -24.66 -11.26 5.25
N PRO A 153 -25.46 -10.91 6.29
CA PRO A 153 -25.03 -11.06 7.67
C PRO A 153 -24.60 -12.49 8.03
N GLN A 154 -25.26 -13.50 7.47
CA GLN A 154 -24.94 -14.90 7.72
C GLN A 154 -23.61 -15.31 7.07
N GLY A 155 -23.41 -14.98 5.80
CA GLY A 155 -22.17 -15.27 5.07
C GLY A 155 -20.97 -14.59 5.72
N MET A 156 -21.12 -13.30 6.07
CA MET A 156 -20.06 -12.56 6.73
C MET A 156 -19.79 -13.07 8.16
N LYS A 157 -20.81 -13.57 8.89
CA LYS A 157 -20.59 -14.22 10.18
C LYS A 157 -19.71 -15.47 10.04
N ILE A 158 -20.01 -16.34 9.07
CA ILE A 158 -19.22 -17.56 8.80
C ILE A 158 -17.77 -17.19 8.48
N TYR A 159 -17.57 -16.16 7.64
CA TYR A 159 -16.24 -15.63 7.33
C TYR A 159 -15.50 -15.17 8.59
N LEU A 160 -16.13 -14.34 9.42
CA LEU A 160 -15.51 -13.81 10.64
C LEU A 160 -15.20 -14.92 11.65
N ASP A 161 -16.12 -15.86 11.86
CA ASP A 161 -15.91 -17.01 12.76
C ASP A 161 -14.66 -17.80 12.34
N ASN A 162 -14.47 -18.06 11.03
CA ASN A 162 -13.30 -18.76 10.52
C ASN A 162 -12.00 -17.95 10.61
N ARG A 163 -12.04 -16.66 10.21
CA ARG A 163 -10.82 -15.83 10.16
C ARG A 163 -10.31 -15.45 11.54
N LEU A 164 -11.22 -15.32 12.51
CA LEU A 164 -10.90 -14.94 13.89
C LEU A 164 -10.68 -16.15 14.81
N ASP A 165 -10.87 -17.38 14.31
CA ASP A 165 -10.57 -18.60 15.05
C ASP A 165 -9.08 -18.62 15.48
N PRO A 166 -8.76 -18.71 16.78
CA PRO A 166 -7.40 -18.84 17.27
C PRO A 166 -6.63 -20.06 16.72
N LYS A 167 -7.35 -21.11 16.30
CA LYS A 167 -6.75 -22.32 15.70
C LYS A 167 -6.46 -22.16 14.20
N ASN A 168 -7.10 -21.20 13.55
CA ASN A 168 -6.79 -20.87 12.17
C ASN A 168 -5.59 -19.91 12.11
N LEU A 169 -4.37 -20.48 12.08
CA LEU A 169 -3.12 -19.73 12.01
C LEU A 169 -2.99 -18.89 10.72
N GLN A 170 -3.77 -19.17 9.67
CA GLN A 170 -3.78 -18.38 8.42
C GLN A 170 -4.95 -17.37 8.36
N GLY A 171 -5.74 -17.30 9.43
CA GLY A 171 -6.91 -16.43 9.56
C GLY A 171 -6.57 -15.05 10.13
N GLY A 172 -7.24 -14.02 9.62
CA GLY A 172 -7.17 -12.64 10.11
C GLY A 172 -7.99 -11.70 9.24
N ILE A 173 -8.32 -10.51 9.75
CA ILE A 173 -9.08 -9.48 9.01
C ILE A 173 -8.29 -8.19 8.93
N GLN A 174 -8.40 -7.45 7.82
CA GLN A 174 -7.68 -6.17 7.66
C GLN A 174 -8.30 -5.01 8.44
N GLY A 175 -9.55 -5.16 8.88
CA GLY A 175 -10.32 -4.14 9.57
C GLY A 175 -11.77 -4.57 9.76
N PRO A 176 -12.61 -3.69 10.33
CA PRO A 176 -14.03 -3.98 10.49
C PRO A 176 -14.73 -4.14 9.12
N THR A 177 -15.73 -5.01 9.09
CA THR A 177 -16.53 -5.22 7.87
C THR A 177 -17.46 -4.04 7.61
N ILE A 178 -17.65 -3.70 6.32
CA ILE A 178 -18.64 -2.71 5.87
C ILE A 178 -20.04 -3.31 5.72
N ILE A 179 -20.18 -4.63 5.84
CA ILE A 179 -21.46 -5.31 5.72
C ILE A 179 -22.35 -4.94 6.91
N LYS A 180 -23.52 -4.40 6.60
CA LYS A 180 -24.49 -3.95 7.60
C LYS A 180 -24.99 -5.11 8.45
N ARG A 181 -25.34 -4.82 9.71
CA ARG A 181 -25.92 -5.78 10.68
C ARG A 181 -24.99 -6.96 11.01
N VAL A 182 -23.68 -6.77 10.87
CA VAL A 182 -22.66 -7.69 11.34
C VAL A 182 -21.86 -7.00 12.44
N THR A 183 -21.72 -7.67 13.57
CA THR A 183 -20.93 -7.19 14.70
C THR A 183 -19.66 -8.01 14.83
N LEU A 184 -18.53 -7.34 15.04
CA LEU A 184 -17.30 -8.03 15.44
C LEU A 184 -17.42 -8.53 16.89
N PRO A 185 -16.73 -9.62 17.26
CA PRO A 185 -16.55 -9.98 18.65
C PRO A 185 -15.93 -8.82 19.46
N GLU A 186 -16.34 -8.67 20.72
CA GLU A 186 -16.03 -7.50 21.57
C GLU A 186 -14.52 -7.18 21.62
N LYS A 187 -13.67 -8.20 21.80
CA LYS A 187 -12.19 -8.05 21.77
C LYS A 187 -11.74 -7.26 20.53
N TRP A 188 -12.19 -7.69 19.36
CA TRP A 188 -11.76 -7.12 18.08
C TRP A 188 -12.42 -5.79 17.79
N GLN A 189 -13.69 -5.62 18.17
CA GLN A 189 -14.37 -4.34 18.07
C GLN A 189 -13.65 -3.25 18.88
N LYS A 190 -13.24 -3.57 20.11
CA LYS A 190 -12.49 -2.63 20.97
C LYS A 190 -11.12 -2.29 20.39
N ILE A 191 -10.34 -3.30 19.98
CA ILE A 191 -9.00 -3.09 19.42
C ILE A 191 -9.05 -2.26 18.13
N LEU A 192 -9.94 -2.60 17.19
CA LEU A 192 -10.03 -1.90 15.90
C LEU A 192 -10.66 -0.52 16.05
N GLY A 193 -11.61 -0.36 16.98
CA GLY A 193 -12.27 0.92 17.25
C GLY A 193 -11.39 1.94 17.98
N SER A 194 -10.33 1.50 18.67
CA SER A 194 -9.40 2.41 19.36
C SER A 194 -8.26 2.92 18.46
N GLN A 195 -8.24 2.53 17.19
CA GLN A 195 -7.15 2.90 16.29
C GLN A 195 -7.27 4.36 15.83
N PRO A 196 -6.17 5.14 15.87
CA PRO A 196 -6.19 6.52 15.41
C PRO A 196 -6.24 6.57 13.88
N PHE A 197 -7.28 7.19 13.33
CA PHE A 197 -7.36 7.55 11.92
C PHE A 197 -6.80 8.97 11.73
N ILE A 198 -5.75 9.09 10.92
CA ILE A 198 -5.08 10.36 10.60
C ILE A 198 -5.50 10.93 9.24
N GLY A 199 -6.46 10.28 8.59
CA GLY A 199 -7.01 10.66 7.32
C GLY A 199 -6.29 9.99 6.15
N ASN A 200 -7.06 9.76 5.09
CA ASN A 200 -6.59 9.05 3.91
C ASN A 200 -5.76 9.94 2.97
N TYR A 201 -4.62 9.44 2.47
CA TYR A 201 -3.84 10.10 1.42
C TYR A 201 -4.35 9.78 0.01
N GLU A 202 -4.98 8.61 -0.19
CA GLU A 202 -5.39 8.15 -1.53
C GLU A 202 -6.72 8.78 -1.97
N LYS A 203 -6.67 9.58 -3.02
CA LYS A 203 -7.76 9.64 -4.01
C LYS A 203 -7.23 8.99 -5.29
N PRO A 204 -8.03 8.20 -6.01
CA PRO A 204 -7.63 7.67 -7.31
C PRO A 204 -7.08 8.78 -8.21
N GLY A 205 -5.84 8.61 -8.68
CA GLY A 205 -5.10 9.59 -9.49
C GLY A 205 -4.42 10.73 -8.72
N ALA A 206 -4.33 10.68 -7.38
CA ALA A 206 -3.64 11.67 -6.56
C ALA A 206 -2.13 11.76 -6.89
N PRO A 207 -1.51 12.96 -6.85
CA PRO A 207 -0.08 13.13 -7.06
C PRO A 207 0.81 12.24 -6.20
N ALA A 208 0.41 11.97 -4.95
CA ALA A 208 1.16 11.14 -4.02
C ALA A 208 1.32 9.68 -4.48
N ASP A 209 0.32 9.11 -5.17
CA ASP A 209 0.39 7.72 -5.67
C ASP A 209 1.50 7.56 -6.71
N LYS A 210 1.74 8.61 -7.51
CA LYS A 210 2.81 8.62 -8.51
C LYS A 210 4.18 8.55 -7.89
N VAL A 211 4.38 9.35 -6.84
CA VAL A 211 5.64 9.41 -6.08
C VAL A 211 5.91 8.07 -5.38
N ALA A 212 4.86 7.35 -4.99
CA ALA A 212 4.95 6.11 -4.24
C ALA A 212 5.07 4.83 -5.08
N ARG A 213 4.74 4.84 -6.39
CA ARG A 213 4.64 3.61 -7.21
C ARG A 213 4.96 3.78 -8.71
N GLY A 214 5.51 4.93 -9.12
CA GLY A 214 5.64 5.28 -10.54
C GLY A 214 4.33 5.80 -11.14
N PHE A 215 4.31 6.10 -12.44
CA PHE A 215 3.26 6.89 -13.07
C PHE A 215 2.05 6.04 -13.52
N TRP A 216 0.91 6.17 -12.81
CA TRP A 216 -0.40 5.58 -13.17
C TRP A 216 -0.40 4.07 -13.45
N PHE A 217 0.33 3.26 -12.67
CA PHE A 217 0.44 1.81 -12.88
C PHE A 217 0.94 1.40 -14.29
N TYR A 218 1.50 2.34 -15.06
CA TYR A 218 2.12 2.02 -16.33
C TYR A 218 3.43 1.27 -16.05
N GLU A 219 3.43 -0.04 -16.31
CA GLU A 219 4.47 -0.98 -15.86
C GLU A 219 5.92 -0.53 -16.17
N PRO A 220 6.25 0.06 -17.33
CA PRO A 220 7.60 0.58 -17.56
C PRO A 220 8.05 1.60 -16.50
N THR A 221 7.18 2.55 -16.15
CA THR A 221 7.51 3.57 -15.15
C THR A 221 7.60 2.98 -13.74
N LYS A 222 6.73 2.02 -13.40
CA LYS A 222 6.73 1.34 -12.10
C LYS A 222 8.02 0.53 -11.90
N ARG A 223 8.48 -0.17 -12.93
CA ARG A 223 9.72 -0.97 -12.88
C ARG A 223 10.95 -0.09 -12.67
N GLU A 224 11.10 0.96 -13.47
CA GLU A 224 12.25 1.88 -13.36
C GLU A 224 12.23 2.64 -12.03
N TRP A 225 11.05 3.11 -11.60
CA TRP A 225 10.88 3.73 -10.29
C TRP A 225 11.30 2.79 -9.14
N ALA A 226 10.90 1.51 -9.20
CA ALA A 226 11.25 0.54 -8.16
C ALA A 226 12.77 0.31 -8.06
N ILE A 227 13.48 0.34 -9.19
CA ILE A 227 14.95 0.27 -9.23
C ILE A 227 15.55 1.54 -8.63
N MET A 228 15.06 2.72 -9.03
CA MET A 228 15.55 4.00 -8.51
C MET A 228 15.40 4.12 -6.99
N VAL A 229 14.27 3.67 -6.43
CA VAL A 229 14.03 3.67 -4.99
C VAL A 229 14.98 2.73 -4.27
N GLN A 230 15.23 1.54 -4.83
CA GLN A 230 16.22 0.61 -4.28
C GLN A 230 17.63 1.19 -4.32
N ASP A 231 18.04 1.80 -5.43
CA ASP A 231 19.34 2.46 -5.56
C ASP A 231 19.48 3.64 -4.58
N PHE A 232 18.42 4.42 -4.38
CA PHE A 232 18.40 5.51 -3.40
C PHE A 232 18.60 4.99 -1.97
N PHE A 233 17.85 3.98 -1.55
CA PHE A 233 17.98 3.42 -0.21
C PHE A 233 19.27 2.60 -0.01
N ALA A 234 19.86 2.08 -1.08
CA ALA A 234 21.18 1.48 -1.08
C ALA A 234 22.33 2.50 -1.13
N GLY A 235 22.05 3.80 -1.14
CA GLY A 235 23.07 4.86 -1.18
C GLY A 235 23.74 5.07 -2.55
N LYS A 236 23.26 4.41 -3.60
CA LYS A 236 23.80 4.51 -4.97
C LYS A 236 23.25 5.71 -5.74
N LEU A 237 22.21 6.35 -5.22
CA LEU A 237 21.54 7.48 -5.85
C LEU A 237 21.32 8.59 -4.80
N SER A 238 21.74 9.82 -5.11
CA SER A 238 21.48 10.98 -4.25
C SER A 238 20.02 11.44 -4.39
N ALA A 239 19.50 12.21 -3.43
CA ALA A 239 18.14 12.74 -3.53
C ALA A 239 17.96 13.71 -4.72
N LYS A 240 18.99 14.52 -5.01
CA LYS A 240 19.00 15.39 -6.17
C LYS A 240 18.96 14.59 -7.47
N ASP A 241 19.78 13.55 -7.58
CA ASP A 241 19.78 12.68 -8.76
C ASP A 241 18.48 11.88 -8.89
N PHE A 242 17.89 11.47 -7.77
CA PHE A 242 16.56 10.85 -7.76
C PHE A 242 15.52 11.80 -8.35
N ALA A 243 15.46 13.05 -7.89
CA ALA A 243 14.51 14.05 -8.39
C ALA A 243 14.66 14.29 -9.90
N MET A 244 15.90 14.46 -10.38
CA MET A 244 16.18 14.62 -11.82
C MET A 244 15.80 13.37 -12.63
N LYS A 245 16.17 12.18 -12.16
CA LYS A 245 15.81 10.92 -12.83
C LYS A 245 14.31 10.67 -12.81
N TYR A 246 13.60 11.11 -11.77
CA TYR A 246 12.16 10.91 -11.65
C TYR A 246 11.37 11.83 -12.58
N GLN A 247 11.85 13.06 -12.81
CA GLN A 247 11.34 13.91 -13.89
C GLN A 247 11.61 13.29 -15.25
N LYS A 248 12.85 12.82 -15.49
CA LYS A 248 13.22 12.17 -16.75
C LYS A 248 12.40 10.91 -17.03
N LEU A 249 12.08 10.13 -16.00
CA LEU A 249 11.19 8.97 -16.09
C LEU A 249 9.81 9.34 -16.67
N LEU A 250 9.25 10.49 -16.27
CA LEU A 250 7.99 10.97 -16.82
C LEU A 250 8.12 11.35 -18.30
N GLU A 251 9.19 12.07 -18.63
CA GLU A 251 9.44 12.60 -19.97
C GLU A 251 9.72 11.49 -20.98
N ASP A 252 10.58 10.54 -20.63
CA ASP A 252 10.97 9.41 -21.48
C ASP A 252 9.79 8.47 -21.78
N HIS A 253 8.81 8.38 -20.87
CA HIS A 253 7.65 7.50 -20.99
C HIS A 253 6.34 8.22 -21.33
N TRP A 254 6.38 9.53 -21.64
CA TRP A 254 5.19 10.35 -21.80
C TRP A 254 4.19 9.80 -22.85
N ASP A 255 4.66 9.51 -24.06
CA ASP A 255 3.79 9.03 -25.14
C ASP A 255 3.23 7.63 -24.85
N GLY A 256 4.06 6.76 -24.26
CA GLY A 256 3.63 5.42 -23.84
C GLY A 256 2.57 5.48 -22.74
N LEU A 257 2.73 6.40 -21.80
CA LEU A 257 1.76 6.67 -20.74
C LEU A 257 0.43 7.18 -21.31
N LEU A 258 0.44 8.11 -22.26
CA LEU A 258 -0.80 8.61 -22.89
C LEU A 258 -1.52 7.49 -23.64
N LYS A 259 -0.79 6.68 -24.40
CA LYS A 259 -1.34 5.50 -25.08
C LYS A 259 -1.96 4.51 -24.08
N TYR A 260 -1.27 4.22 -22.99
CA TYR A 260 -1.75 3.32 -21.93
C TYR A 260 -3.04 3.84 -21.27
N LEU A 261 -3.11 5.15 -21.02
CA LEU A 261 -4.30 5.81 -20.47
C LEU A 261 -5.42 6.02 -21.49
N ASN A 262 -5.22 5.62 -22.75
CA ASN A 262 -6.12 5.87 -23.86
C ASN A 262 -6.48 7.36 -24.02
N PHE A 263 -5.47 8.22 -23.87
CA PHE A 263 -5.57 9.66 -24.09
C PHE A 263 -4.73 10.09 -25.29
N THR A 264 -5.25 11.09 -26.00
CA THR A 264 -4.54 11.78 -27.07
C THR A 264 -3.95 13.08 -26.57
N ALA A 265 -3.00 13.65 -27.33
CA ALA A 265 -2.49 14.98 -27.06
C ALA A 265 -3.59 16.05 -27.09
N GLU A 266 -4.66 15.84 -27.85
CA GLU A 266 -5.78 16.76 -27.97
C GLU A 266 -6.67 16.75 -26.72
N ASP A 267 -6.89 15.57 -26.12
CA ASP A 267 -7.60 15.47 -24.84
C ASP A 267 -6.94 16.35 -23.77
N ILE A 268 -5.60 16.39 -23.74
CA ILE A 268 -4.82 17.18 -22.77
C ILE A 268 -4.97 18.69 -23.01
N LYS A 269 -5.21 19.14 -24.24
CA LYS A 269 -5.49 20.56 -24.53
C LYS A 269 -6.86 21.01 -24.04
N HIS A 270 -7.79 20.07 -23.88
CA HIS A 270 -9.16 20.32 -23.46
C HIS A 270 -9.48 19.62 -22.13
N PRO A 271 -8.79 19.95 -21.04
CA PRO A 271 -8.98 19.28 -19.75
C PRO A 271 -10.34 19.58 -19.10
N GLU A 272 -11.14 20.50 -19.67
CA GLU A 272 -12.54 20.72 -19.37
C GLU A 272 -13.48 19.66 -19.94
N LYS A 273 -13.05 18.90 -20.96
CA LYS A 273 -13.83 17.84 -21.60
C LYS A 273 -13.51 16.49 -20.97
N GLN A 274 -14.50 15.59 -20.94
CA GLN A 274 -14.28 14.20 -20.58
C GLN A 274 -13.78 13.45 -21.83
N PRO A 275 -12.60 12.79 -21.77
CA PRO A 275 -12.09 12.03 -22.91
C PRO A 275 -13.04 10.88 -23.26
N PRO A 276 -13.26 10.59 -24.56
CA PRO A 276 -14.19 9.55 -25.00
C PRO A 276 -13.79 8.14 -24.54
N GLY A 277 -12.51 7.92 -24.21
CA GLY A 277 -11.97 6.67 -23.70
C GLY A 277 -11.86 6.56 -22.18
N TRP A 278 -12.30 7.57 -21.41
CA TRP A 278 -12.11 7.59 -19.97
C TRP A 278 -13.05 6.62 -19.24
N VAL A 279 -12.49 5.54 -18.70
CA VAL A 279 -13.14 4.73 -17.67
C VAL A 279 -12.72 5.31 -16.32
N ALA A 280 -13.69 5.71 -15.49
CA ALA A 280 -13.46 6.37 -14.20
C ALA A 280 -12.63 5.56 -13.18
N GLY A 281 -12.33 4.30 -13.49
CA GLY A 281 -11.37 3.46 -12.79
C GLY A 281 -10.33 2.92 -13.75
N GLY A 282 -9.26 3.70 -14.03
CA GLY A 282 -8.01 3.11 -14.51
C GLY A 282 -7.63 1.91 -13.63
N PRO A 283 -6.95 0.90 -14.18
CA PRO A 283 -7.09 -0.50 -13.77
C PRO A 283 -6.97 -0.68 -12.26
N TYR A 284 -8.10 -1.04 -11.66
CA TYR A 284 -8.14 -1.75 -10.39
C TYR A 284 -8.10 -3.24 -10.66
#